data_AF-A0A378JUP3-F1
#
_entry.id   AF-A0A378JUP3-F1
#
_cell.length_a   1.000
_cell.length_b   1.000
_cell.length_c   1.000
_cell.angle_alpha   90.00
_cell.angle_beta   90.00
_cell.angle_gamma   90.00
#
_symmetry.space_group_name_H-M   'P 1'
#
loop_
_entity.id
_entity.type
_entity.pdbx_description
1 polymer ?
#
loop_
_entity_poly.entity_id
_entity_poly.type
_entity_poly.pdbx_seq_one_letter_code
_entity_poly.pdbx_strand_id
1 'polypeptide(L)'
;MARKDKREAAAFKKAHDALERTITSLRACNSYDRLQAILHSIDKAKKSTQSPYSPLKLTPHHQSDINRLKATIDSLIKEKILAFPAPVVPVVQDVPVEEAHESSEQSQHENNNVVFDETRLKDLKNVFDQMYILRQKIEELHTKTEYYVAENKTVKVASYRKAVEAGRALYDQIQSLCTQYARKEIDLDAFKQQSTGLLKNDNPNVAELKTHREYKDVLVNLLIALTGVGLLAIAAMSVYNGRLTMFKTNTDSGSKIDALKDTLEHVQTTVNPK
;
A
#
# COMPACT_ATOMS: atom_id res chain seq x y z
N MET A 1 13.37 -43.53 -5.95
CA MET A 1 13.11 -42.45 -4.97
C MET A 1 14.12 -41.29 -5.05
N ALA A 2 15.40 -41.51 -5.39
CA ALA A 2 16.47 -40.49 -5.31
C ALA A 2 16.39 -39.19 -6.16
N ARG A 3 15.47 -39.05 -7.14
CA ARG A 3 15.41 -37.84 -8.00
C ARG A 3 14.57 -36.71 -7.41
N LYS A 4 13.56 -37.03 -6.58
CA LYS A 4 12.66 -36.04 -5.98
C LYS A 4 13.38 -35.27 -4.87
N ASP A 5 14.11 -36.01 -4.02
CA ASP A 5 14.83 -35.46 -2.87
C ASP A 5 15.99 -34.55 -3.31
N LYS A 6 16.68 -34.89 -4.42
CA LYS A 6 17.74 -34.04 -4.99
C LYS A 6 17.20 -32.69 -5.52
N ARG A 7 16.02 -32.68 -6.13
CA ARG A 7 15.39 -31.45 -6.65
C ARG A 7 14.92 -30.56 -5.52
N GLU A 8 14.35 -31.15 -4.48
CA GLU A 8 13.91 -30.44 -3.28
C GLU A 8 15.08 -29.82 -2.52
N ALA A 9 16.15 -30.58 -2.27
CA ALA A 9 17.37 -30.07 -1.65
C ALA A 9 18.02 -28.93 -2.46
N ALA A 10 18.03 -29.02 -3.79
CA ALA A 10 18.54 -27.96 -4.65
C ALA A 10 17.66 -26.69 -4.59
N ALA A 11 16.33 -26.85 -4.56
CA ALA A 11 15.39 -25.74 -4.43
C ALA A 11 15.52 -25.06 -3.06
N PHE A 12 15.62 -25.85 -1.99
CA PHE A 12 15.88 -25.36 -0.63
C PHE A 12 17.19 -24.57 -0.59
N LYS A 13 18.31 -25.17 -1.03
CA LYS A 13 19.62 -24.52 -1.00
C LYS A 13 19.60 -23.19 -1.78
N LYS A 14 19.01 -23.17 -2.97
CA LYS A 14 18.88 -21.95 -3.77
C LYS A 14 18.08 -20.86 -3.03
N ALA A 15 16.96 -21.21 -2.40
CA ALA A 15 16.16 -20.27 -1.64
C ALA A 15 16.91 -19.78 -0.39
N HIS A 16 17.53 -20.69 0.35
CA HIS A 16 18.33 -20.41 1.54
C HIS A 16 19.47 -19.43 1.23
N ASP A 17 20.31 -19.75 0.24
CA ASP A 17 21.45 -18.91 -0.16
C ASP A 17 21.00 -17.51 -0.61
N ALA A 18 19.86 -17.41 -1.30
CA ALA A 18 19.32 -16.12 -1.73
C ALA A 18 18.81 -15.26 -0.55
N LEU A 19 18.14 -15.89 0.43
CA LEU A 19 17.68 -15.20 1.63
C LEU A 19 18.85 -14.78 2.52
N GLU A 20 19.88 -15.63 2.68
CA GLU A 20 21.09 -15.27 3.42
C GLU A 20 21.84 -14.09 2.77
N ARG A 21 21.98 -14.07 1.44
CA ARG A 21 22.57 -12.91 0.75
C ARG A 21 21.78 -11.62 1.00
N THR A 22 20.45 -11.74 1.08
CA THR A 22 19.58 -10.60 1.41
C THR A 22 19.84 -10.12 2.84
N ILE A 23 19.93 -11.04 3.81
CA ILE A 23 20.28 -10.73 5.20
C ILE A 23 21.63 -10.04 5.28
N THR A 24 22.66 -10.57 4.61
CA THR A 24 24.00 -9.97 4.57
C THR A 24 23.96 -8.56 3.97
N SER A 25 23.21 -8.37 2.89
CA SER A 25 23.06 -7.06 2.25
C SER A 25 22.34 -6.06 3.16
N LEU A 26 21.31 -6.49 3.90
CA LEU A 26 20.60 -5.67 4.89
C LEU A 26 21.49 -5.31 6.07
N ARG A 27 22.29 -6.25 6.58
CA ARG A 27 23.25 -5.97 7.67
C ARG A 27 24.31 -4.95 7.26
N ALA A 28 24.84 -5.09 6.05
CA ALA A 28 25.82 -4.16 5.48
C ALA A 28 25.21 -2.83 4.98
N CYS A 29 23.88 -2.68 5.03
CA CYS A 29 23.21 -1.46 4.60
C CYS A 29 23.48 -0.31 5.57
N ASN A 30 24.00 0.80 5.03
CA ASN A 30 24.45 1.98 5.76
C ASN A 30 23.84 3.30 5.25
N SER A 31 22.85 3.24 4.36
CA SER A 31 22.20 4.43 3.78
C SER A 31 20.78 4.13 3.33
N TYR A 32 19.95 5.18 3.26
CA TYR A 32 18.56 5.11 2.80
C TYR A 32 18.45 4.62 1.34
N ASP A 33 19.25 5.17 0.43
CA ASP A 33 19.21 4.80 -0.99
C ASP A 33 19.54 3.32 -1.19
N ARG A 34 20.53 2.82 -0.44
CA ARG A 34 20.89 1.40 -0.47
C ARG A 34 19.77 0.54 0.08
N LEU A 35 19.09 0.98 1.15
CA LEU A 35 17.92 0.28 1.69
C LEU A 35 16.80 0.20 0.66
N GLN A 36 16.46 1.31 -0.01
CA GLN A 36 15.45 1.33 -1.07
C GLN A 36 15.79 0.39 -2.24
N ALA A 37 17.06 0.37 -2.68
CA ALA A 37 17.50 -0.55 -3.73
C ALA A 37 17.34 -2.02 -3.31
N ILE A 38 17.66 -2.36 -2.06
CA ILE A 38 17.48 -3.71 -1.51
C ILE A 38 15.99 -4.06 -1.45
N LEU A 39 15.14 -3.17 -0.92
CA LEU A 39 13.69 -3.39 -0.83
C LEU A 39 13.06 -3.62 -2.20
N HIS A 40 13.44 -2.82 -3.20
CA HIS A 40 12.98 -2.98 -4.58
C HIS A 40 13.39 -4.34 -5.16
N SER A 41 14.63 -4.80 -4.90
CA SER A 41 15.09 -6.12 -5.31
C SER A 41 14.29 -7.26 -4.64
N ILE A 42 13.95 -7.10 -3.35
CA ILE A 42 13.14 -8.08 -2.61
C ILE A 42 11.73 -8.16 -3.20
N ASP A 43 11.09 -7.01 -3.45
CA ASP A 43 9.75 -6.95 -4.04
C ASP A 43 9.71 -7.59 -5.44
N LYS A 44 10.71 -7.30 -6.27
CA LYS A 44 10.86 -7.94 -7.57
C LYS A 44 11.01 -9.46 -7.43
N ALA A 45 11.81 -9.93 -6.48
CA ALA A 45 12.00 -11.35 -6.23
C ALA A 45 10.71 -12.04 -5.73
N LYS A 46 9.94 -11.39 -4.86
CA LYS A 46 8.66 -11.90 -4.34
C LYS A 46 7.63 -12.16 -5.46
N LYS A 47 7.60 -11.30 -6.48
CA LYS A 47 6.69 -11.42 -7.63
C LYS A 47 7.10 -12.49 -8.64
N SER A 48 8.32 -13.03 -8.54
CA SER A 48 8.80 -14.07 -9.47
C SER A 48 8.16 -15.43 -9.19
N THR A 49 7.81 -16.17 -10.25
CA THR A 49 7.30 -17.55 -10.14
C THR A 49 8.34 -18.54 -9.59
N GLN A 50 9.63 -18.17 -9.60
CA GLN A 50 10.72 -18.90 -8.95
C GLN A 50 11.25 -18.18 -7.71
N SER A 51 10.37 -17.47 -7.01
CA SER A 51 10.75 -16.65 -5.86
C SER A 51 11.43 -17.49 -4.78
N PRO A 52 12.62 -17.07 -4.28
CA PRO A 52 13.22 -17.67 -3.09
C PRO A 52 12.37 -17.43 -1.83
N TYR A 53 11.38 -16.51 -1.90
CA TYR A 53 10.43 -16.27 -0.84
C TYR A 53 9.21 -17.21 -0.89
N SER A 54 9.02 -17.98 -1.95
CA SER A 54 7.91 -18.95 -2.05
C SER A 54 8.35 -20.23 -2.78
N PRO A 55 9.35 -20.96 -2.25
CA PRO A 55 9.79 -22.20 -2.88
C PRO A 55 8.67 -23.25 -2.86
N LEU A 56 8.41 -23.86 -4.02
CA LEU A 56 7.40 -24.90 -4.18
C LEU A 56 7.90 -26.24 -3.60
N LYS A 57 7.09 -26.89 -2.76
CA LYS A 57 7.24 -28.29 -2.31
C LYS A 57 8.52 -28.57 -1.50
N LEU A 58 8.68 -27.86 -0.38
CA LEU A 58 9.71 -28.18 0.63
C LEU A 58 9.19 -29.13 1.70
N THR A 59 10.09 -29.89 2.31
CA THR A 59 9.79 -30.61 3.56
C THR A 59 9.47 -29.63 4.70
N PRO A 60 8.70 -30.06 5.73
CA PRO A 60 8.36 -29.20 6.86
C PRO A 60 9.57 -28.56 7.55
N HIS A 61 10.67 -29.31 7.67
CA HIS A 61 11.92 -28.81 8.25
C HIS A 61 12.50 -27.65 7.43
N HIS A 62 12.73 -27.86 6.12
CA HIS A 62 13.22 -26.82 5.21
C HIS A 62 12.28 -25.60 5.14
N GLN A 63 10.98 -25.82 5.21
CA GLN A 63 10.01 -24.73 5.25
C GLN A 63 10.14 -23.88 6.53
N SER A 64 10.37 -24.52 7.67
CA SER A 64 10.61 -23.84 8.95
C SER A 64 11.86 -22.97 8.90
N ASP A 65 12.98 -23.49 8.38
CA ASP A 65 14.23 -22.74 8.22
C ASP A 65 14.06 -21.53 7.30
N ILE A 66 13.41 -21.69 6.15
CA ILE A 66 13.09 -20.59 5.23
C ILE A 66 12.22 -19.53 5.91
N ASN A 67 11.23 -19.95 6.71
CA ASN A 67 10.37 -19.03 7.44
C ASN A 67 11.15 -18.25 8.52
N ARG A 68 12.09 -18.90 9.22
CA ARG A 68 13.00 -18.22 10.17
C ARG A 68 13.85 -17.16 9.48
N LEU A 69 14.40 -17.45 8.30
CA LEU A 69 15.18 -16.48 7.52
C LEU A 69 14.32 -15.29 7.08
N LYS A 70 13.09 -15.53 6.62
CA LYS A 70 12.15 -14.45 6.26
C LYS A 70 11.82 -13.56 7.44
N ALA A 71 11.52 -14.14 8.61
CA ALA A 71 11.25 -13.36 9.82
C ALA A 71 12.46 -12.50 10.21
N THR A 72 13.68 -13.03 10.02
CA THR A 72 14.93 -12.27 10.23
C THR A 72 15.03 -11.09 9.26
N ILE A 73 14.73 -11.31 7.97
CA ILE A 73 14.71 -10.24 6.95
C ILE A 73 13.69 -9.16 7.33
N ASP A 74 12.47 -9.55 7.71
CA ASP A 74 11.41 -8.59 8.07
C ASP A 74 11.80 -7.77 9.31
N SER A 75 12.44 -8.39 10.30
CA SER A 75 12.97 -7.69 11.47
C SER A 75 14.07 -6.68 11.10
N LEU A 76 15.03 -7.09 10.26
CA LEU A 76 16.10 -6.21 9.80
C LEU A 76 15.59 -5.04 8.95
N ILE A 77 14.57 -5.27 8.12
CA ILE A 77 13.94 -4.19 7.35
C ILE A 77 13.34 -3.15 8.30
N LYS A 78 12.59 -3.58 9.32
CA LYS A 78 12.02 -2.66 10.33
C LYS A 78 13.11 -1.87 11.05
N GLU A 79 14.15 -2.55 11.52
CA GLU A 79 15.30 -1.93 12.18
C GLU A 79 15.96 -0.88 11.27
N LYS A 80 16.21 -1.21 9.99
CA LYS A 80 16.89 -0.32 9.04
C LYS A 80 16.02 0.86 8.60
N ILE A 81 14.70 0.69 8.51
CA ILE A 81 13.78 1.81 8.24
C ILE A 81 13.82 2.83 9.39
N LEU A 82 13.92 2.36 10.64
CA LEU A 82 14.08 3.25 11.80
C LEU A 82 15.44 3.94 11.81
N ALA A 83 16.51 3.24 11.43
CA ALA A 83 17.87 3.78 11.39
C ALA A 83 18.10 4.78 10.24
N PHE A 84 17.39 4.64 9.13
CA PHE A 84 17.50 5.49 7.94
C PHE A 84 16.12 6.07 7.60
N PRO A 85 15.65 7.10 8.32
CA PRO A 85 14.38 7.77 7.98
C PRO A 85 14.48 8.44 6.61
N ALA A 86 13.32 8.60 5.95
CA ALA A 86 13.27 9.25 4.65
C ALA A 86 13.87 10.68 4.73
N PRO A 87 14.69 11.10 3.75
CA PRO A 87 15.20 12.46 3.72
C PRO A 87 14.04 13.44 3.71
N VAL A 88 13.96 14.30 4.72
CA VAL A 88 12.99 15.40 4.75
C VAL A 88 13.45 16.37 3.68
N VAL A 89 12.76 16.38 2.54
CA VAL A 89 13.01 17.37 1.48
C VAL A 89 12.72 18.74 2.09
N PRO A 90 13.73 19.64 2.21
CA PRO A 90 13.47 20.99 2.66
C PRO A 90 12.52 21.61 1.64
N VAL A 91 11.32 21.96 2.09
CA VAL A 91 10.38 22.74 1.29
C VAL A 91 11.07 24.08 1.03
N VAL A 92 11.57 24.27 -0.19
CA VAL A 92 12.04 25.57 -0.66
C VAL A 92 10.79 26.45 -0.74
N GLN A 93 10.49 27.14 0.36
CA GLN A 93 9.55 28.25 0.36
C GLN A 93 10.30 29.45 -0.24
N ASP A 94 10.08 29.69 -1.53
CA ASP A 94 10.34 30.99 -2.12
C ASP A 94 9.33 31.97 -1.51
N VAL A 95 9.73 32.70 -0.47
CA VAL A 95 8.99 33.86 0.05
C VAL A 95 9.77 35.13 -0.32
N PRO A 96 9.11 36.16 -0.87
CA PRO A 96 9.71 37.46 -1.12
C PRO A 96 10.18 38.13 0.18
N VAL A 97 11.34 38.77 0.07
CA VAL A 97 12.00 39.59 1.08
C VAL A 97 11.07 40.67 1.61
N GLU A 98 10.82 40.66 2.92
CA GLU A 98 10.48 41.88 3.66
C GLU A 98 11.10 41.82 5.07
N GLU A 99 11.49 42.99 5.55
CA GLU A 99 12.59 43.24 6.46
C GLU A 99 12.34 42.83 7.92
N ALA A 100 13.43 42.37 8.54
CA ALA A 100 13.83 42.48 9.94
C ALA A 100 12.76 42.75 11.01
N HIS A 101 12.48 41.73 11.82
CA HIS A 101 12.42 41.91 13.27
C HIS A 101 12.97 40.68 13.98
N GLU A 102 14.09 40.90 14.69
CA GLU A 102 14.67 39.98 15.65
C GLU A 102 13.69 39.73 16.80
N SER A 103 13.26 38.47 16.97
CA SER A 103 12.95 37.94 18.29
C SER A 103 13.23 36.44 18.28
N SER A 104 14.37 36.09 18.86
CA SER A 104 14.85 34.73 19.03
C SER A 104 14.12 34.08 20.20
N GLU A 105 12.96 33.46 19.94
CA GLU A 105 12.39 32.47 20.86
C GLU A 105 12.87 31.07 20.46
N GLN A 106 13.65 30.49 21.37
CA GLN A 106 14.15 29.12 21.29
C GLN A 106 12.96 28.15 21.19
N SER A 107 12.74 27.59 20.01
CA SER A 107 11.82 26.50 19.79
C SER A 107 12.33 25.24 20.49
N GLN A 108 11.70 24.93 21.61
CA GLN A 108 11.78 23.61 22.23
C GLN A 108 11.27 22.58 21.22
N HIS A 109 12.20 21.90 20.55
CA HIS A 109 11.93 20.70 19.79
C HIS A 109 11.49 19.60 20.78
N GLU A 110 10.21 19.64 21.19
CA GLU A 110 9.53 18.47 21.70
C GLU A 110 9.57 17.43 20.58
N ASN A 111 10.38 16.40 20.79
CA ASN A 111 10.34 15.17 20.01
C ASN A 111 8.95 14.55 20.21
N ASN A 112 7.97 15.05 19.45
CA ASN A 112 6.64 14.48 19.32
C ASN A 112 6.79 13.12 18.67
N ASN A 113 7.05 12.12 19.50
CA ASN A 113 7.15 10.73 19.11
C ASN A 113 5.75 10.33 18.62
N VAL A 114 5.55 10.35 17.30
CA VAL A 114 4.26 10.05 16.68
C VAL A 114 3.94 8.58 16.96
N VAL A 115 3.09 8.33 17.95
CA VAL A 115 2.65 6.98 18.29
C VAL A 115 1.49 6.58 17.38
N PHE A 116 1.71 5.54 16.59
CA PHE A 116 0.64 4.91 15.79
C PHE A 116 -0.05 3.81 16.59
N ASP A 117 -1.36 3.69 16.43
CA ASP A 117 -2.15 2.60 17.00
C ASP A 117 -1.97 1.32 16.17
N GLU A 118 -1.36 0.29 16.76
CA GLU A 118 -1.08 -0.98 16.10
C GLU A 118 -2.36 -1.72 15.64
N THR A 119 -3.47 -1.58 16.37
CA THR A 119 -4.74 -2.21 16.00
C THR A 119 -5.30 -1.55 14.75
N ARG A 120 -5.30 -0.22 14.70
CA ARG A 120 -5.74 0.53 13.52
C ARG A 120 -4.82 0.29 12.32
N LEU A 121 -3.50 0.20 12.52
CA LEU A 121 -2.57 -0.17 11.45
C LEU A 121 -2.87 -1.56 10.88
N LYS A 122 -3.21 -2.53 11.74
CA LYS A 122 -3.61 -3.88 11.30
C LYS A 122 -4.90 -3.86 10.48
N ASP A 123 -5.87 -3.03 10.85
CA ASP A 123 -7.11 -2.85 10.09
C ASP A 123 -6.86 -2.26 8.69
N LEU A 124 -5.83 -1.44 8.54
CA LEU A 124 -5.44 -0.80 7.27
C LEU A 124 -4.66 -1.72 6.32
N LYS A 125 -4.31 -2.95 6.71
CA LYS A 125 -3.48 -3.85 5.89
C LYS A 125 -4.01 -4.02 4.46
N ASN A 126 -5.30 -4.31 4.32
CA ASN A 126 -5.91 -4.51 3.00
C ASN A 126 -5.97 -3.20 2.20
N VAL A 127 -6.10 -2.05 2.87
CA VAL A 127 -6.07 -0.73 2.22
C VAL A 127 -4.67 -0.49 1.66
N PHE A 128 -3.61 -0.74 2.45
CA PHE A 128 -2.23 -0.60 1.98
C PHE A 128 -1.90 -1.53 0.82
N ASP A 129 -2.40 -2.77 0.83
CA ASP A 129 -2.25 -3.71 -0.29
C ASP A 129 -2.86 -3.13 -1.59
N GLN A 130 -4.04 -2.52 -1.52
CA GLN A 130 -4.68 -1.87 -2.68
C GLN A 130 -3.99 -0.56 -3.09
N MET A 131 -3.55 0.26 -2.13
CA MET A 131 -2.78 1.46 -2.42
C MET A 131 -1.44 1.15 -3.11
N TYR A 132 -0.82 0.03 -2.77
CA TYR A 132 0.38 -0.45 -3.47
C TYR A 132 0.10 -0.80 -4.94
N ILE A 133 -1.05 -1.41 -5.23
CA ILE A 133 -1.50 -1.68 -6.62
C ILE A 133 -1.76 -0.37 -7.36
N LEU A 134 -2.44 0.60 -6.72
CA LEU A 134 -2.66 1.92 -7.29
C LEU A 134 -1.34 2.61 -7.65
N ARG A 135 -0.36 2.60 -6.74
CA ARG A 135 0.98 3.15 -6.99
C ARG A 135 1.66 2.51 -8.20
N GLN A 136 1.60 1.18 -8.34
CA GLN A 136 2.17 0.51 -9.51
C GLN A 136 1.52 0.98 -10.82
N LYS A 137 0.19 1.13 -10.83
CA LYS A 137 -0.51 1.63 -12.00
C LYS A 137 -0.10 3.06 -12.33
N ILE A 138 0.10 3.92 -11.33
CA ILE A 138 0.57 5.30 -11.54
C ILE A 138 1.95 5.28 -12.24
N GLU A 139 2.87 4.42 -11.81
CA GLU A 139 4.18 4.25 -12.45
C GLU A 139 4.06 3.69 -13.89
N GLU A 140 3.11 2.80 -14.16
CA GLU A 140 2.81 2.34 -15.52
C GLU A 140 2.34 3.50 -16.43
N LEU A 141 1.49 4.40 -15.92
CA LEU A 141 1.08 5.61 -16.67
C LEU A 141 2.24 6.57 -16.89
N HIS A 142 3.11 6.73 -15.89
CA HIS A 142 4.31 7.56 -16.00
C HIS A 142 5.22 7.05 -17.11
N THR A 143 5.50 5.74 -17.11
CA THR A 143 6.29 5.07 -18.16
C THR A 143 5.65 5.24 -19.55
N LYS A 144 4.31 5.10 -19.65
CA LYS A 144 3.57 5.36 -20.90
C LYS A 144 3.69 6.83 -21.34
N THR A 145 3.72 7.76 -20.40
CA THR A 145 3.92 9.20 -20.68
C THR A 145 5.29 9.43 -21.30
N GLU A 146 6.37 8.90 -20.71
CA GLU A 146 7.74 9.02 -21.22
C GLU A 146 7.87 8.40 -22.62
N TYR A 147 7.28 7.23 -22.84
CA TYR A 147 7.22 6.60 -24.15
C TYR A 147 6.57 7.51 -25.20
N TYR A 148 5.43 8.12 -24.88
CA TYR A 148 4.74 9.02 -25.82
C TYR A 148 5.44 10.37 -26.03
N VAL A 149 6.25 10.82 -25.07
CA VAL A 149 7.15 11.97 -25.23
C VAL A 149 8.21 11.64 -26.28
N ALA A 150 8.87 10.49 -26.18
CA ALA A 150 9.87 10.06 -27.16
C ALA A 150 9.30 9.90 -28.58
N GLU A 151 8.03 9.51 -28.68
CA GLU A 151 7.29 9.36 -29.94
C GLU A 151 6.67 10.68 -30.47
N ASN A 152 6.88 11.81 -29.80
CA ASN A 152 6.28 13.12 -30.14
C ASN A 152 4.73 13.12 -30.22
N LYS A 153 4.05 12.26 -29.46
CA LYS A 153 2.58 12.13 -29.46
C LYS A 153 1.93 13.03 -28.40
N THR A 154 1.95 14.33 -28.61
CA THR A 154 1.56 15.38 -27.65
C THR A 154 0.18 15.19 -27.00
N VAL A 155 -0.85 14.82 -27.78
CA VAL A 155 -2.22 14.58 -27.25
C VAL A 155 -2.23 13.43 -26.24
N LYS A 156 -1.50 12.35 -26.52
CA LYS A 156 -1.40 11.21 -25.59
C LYS A 156 -0.59 11.57 -24.36
N VAL A 157 0.51 12.32 -24.52
CA VAL A 157 1.31 12.81 -23.38
C VAL A 157 0.44 13.60 -22.41
N ALA A 158 -0.38 14.53 -22.91
CA ALA A 158 -1.28 15.33 -22.07
C ALA A 158 -2.29 14.47 -21.31
N SER A 159 -2.93 13.50 -21.99
CA SER A 159 -3.89 12.59 -21.36
C SER A 159 -3.24 11.72 -20.28
N TYR A 160 -2.11 11.05 -20.56
CA TYR A 160 -1.46 10.20 -19.57
C TYR A 160 -0.88 10.99 -18.39
N ARG A 161 -0.38 12.21 -18.62
CA ARG A 161 0.11 13.08 -17.55
C ARG A 161 -1.00 13.47 -16.58
N LYS A 162 -2.16 13.88 -17.08
CA LYS A 162 -3.33 14.18 -16.25
C LYS A 162 -3.74 12.98 -15.39
N ALA A 163 -3.75 11.79 -15.97
CA ALA A 163 -4.05 10.58 -15.22
C ALA A 163 -2.99 10.24 -14.14
N VAL A 164 -1.71 10.49 -14.40
CA VAL A 164 -0.64 10.36 -13.36
C VAL A 164 -0.89 11.33 -12.21
N GLU A 165 -1.19 12.60 -12.53
CA GLU A 165 -1.46 13.64 -11.53
C GLU A 165 -2.69 13.30 -10.68
N ALA A 166 -3.79 12.90 -11.32
CA ALA A 166 -5.01 12.44 -10.66
C ALA A 166 -4.76 11.23 -9.74
N GLY A 167 -3.98 10.25 -10.22
CA GLY A 167 -3.60 9.08 -9.45
C GLY A 167 -2.77 9.42 -8.21
N ARG A 168 -1.77 10.29 -8.36
CA ARG A 168 -0.94 10.74 -7.23
C ARG A 168 -1.77 11.51 -6.19
N ALA A 169 -2.61 12.44 -6.64
CA ALA A 169 -3.48 13.19 -5.76
C ALA A 169 -4.41 12.28 -4.93
N LEU A 170 -5.02 11.27 -5.54
CA LEU A 170 -5.83 10.29 -4.81
C LEU A 170 -5.00 9.44 -3.83
N TYR A 171 -3.82 8.98 -4.26
CA TYR A 171 -2.93 8.21 -3.39
C TYR A 171 -2.54 9.00 -2.13
N ASP A 172 -2.13 10.25 -2.30
CA ASP A 172 -1.68 11.13 -1.22
C ASP A 172 -2.82 11.45 -0.24
N GLN A 173 -4.02 11.73 -0.76
CA GLN A 173 -5.21 12.00 0.06
C GLN A 173 -5.61 10.78 0.89
N ILE A 174 -5.62 9.58 0.28
CA ILE A 174 -5.94 8.35 1.01
C ILE A 174 -4.84 8.01 2.03
N GLN A 175 -3.57 8.20 1.68
CA GLN A 175 -2.44 8.00 2.60
C GLN A 175 -2.54 8.92 3.82
N SER A 176 -2.95 10.17 3.61
CA SER A 176 -3.22 11.12 4.69
C SER A 176 -4.33 10.62 5.60
N LEU A 177 -5.47 10.18 5.07
CA LEU A 177 -6.57 9.62 5.86
C LEU A 177 -6.15 8.36 6.65
N CYS A 178 -5.38 7.46 6.03
CA CYS A 178 -4.83 6.29 6.70
C CYS A 178 -3.93 6.69 7.89
N THR A 179 -3.11 7.73 7.71
CA THR A 179 -2.21 8.25 8.75
C THR A 179 -3.02 8.86 9.90
N GLN A 180 -3.99 9.72 9.60
CA GLN A 180 -4.87 10.34 10.60
C GLN A 180 -5.66 9.28 11.38
N TYR A 181 -6.19 8.26 10.69
CA TYR A 181 -6.87 7.15 11.34
C TYR A 181 -5.91 6.36 12.23
N ALA A 182 -4.73 5.98 11.75
CA ALA A 182 -3.75 5.24 12.54
C ALA A 182 -3.25 6.01 13.77
N ARG A 183 -3.24 7.35 13.73
CA ARG A 183 -2.85 8.23 14.83
C ARG A 183 -3.98 8.58 15.80
N LYS A 184 -5.19 8.05 15.60
CA LYS A 184 -6.39 8.41 16.38
C LYS A 184 -6.82 9.88 16.24
N GLU A 185 -6.40 10.56 15.18
CA GLU A 185 -6.83 11.94 14.87
C GLU A 185 -8.27 11.96 14.33
N ILE A 186 -8.69 10.89 13.63
CA ILE A 186 -10.08 10.69 13.18
C ILE A 186 -10.58 9.32 13.62
N ASP A 187 -11.88 9.16 13.83
CA ASP A 187 -12.50 7.86 14.13
C ASP A 187 -12.76 7.02 12.85
N LEU A 188 -13.26 5.79 13.05
CA LEU A 188 -13.51 4.87 11.95
C LEU A 188 -14.60 5.36 11.00
N ASP A 189 -15.64 6.01 11.53
CA ASP A 189 -16.78 6.46 10.73
C ASP A 189 -16.37 7.66 9.87
N ALA A 190 -15.65 8.61 10.46
CA ALA A 190 -15.03 9.73 9.74
C ALA A 190 -14.05 9.24 8.67
N PHE A 191 -13.18 8.27 9.00
CA PHE A 191 -12.26 7.67 8.04
C PHE A 191 -13.01 7.06 6.85
N LYS A 192 -14.04 6.24 7.10
CA LYS A 192 -14.85 5.61 6.03
C LYS A 192 -15.59 6.64 5.19
N GLN A 193 -16.23 7.63 5.82
CA GLN A 193 -16.98 8.65 5.11
C GLN A 193 -16.07 9.49 4.22
N GLN A 194 -14.94 9.95 4.74
CA GLN A 194 -13.99 10.77 3.98
C GLN A 194 -13.34 9.95 2.85
N SER A 195 -12.87 8.74 3.13
CA SER A 195 -12.20 7.91 2.13
C SER A 195 -13.13 7.41 1.02
N THR A 196 -14.38 7.06 1.34
CA THR A 196 -15.41 6.76 0.32
C THR A 196 -15.78 8.00 -0.49
N GLY A 197 -15.84 9.17 0.16
CA GLY A 197 -16.02 10.47 -0.50
C GLY A 197 -14.97 10.75 -1.57
N LEU A 198 -13.69 10.41 -1.31
CA LEU A 198 -12.60 10.56 -2.28
C LEU A 198 -12.78 9.67 -3.53
N LEU A 199 -13.45 8.53 -3.40
CA LEU A 199 -13.62 7.55 -4.47
C LEU A 199 -14.97 7.65 -5.20
N LYS A 200 -15.77 8.68 -4.90
CA LYS A 200 -17.04 8.93 -5.59
C LYS A 200 -16.82 9.36 -7.04
N ASN A 201 -17.84 9.15 -7.87
CA ASN A 201 -17.80 9.42 -9.30
C ASN A 201 -17.70 10.91 -9.65
N ASP A 202 -18.13 11.80 -8.76
CA ASP A 202 -18.07 13.25 -8.89
C ASP A 202 -16.68 13.82 -8.54
N ASN A 203 -15.77 13.01 -7.97
CA ASN A 203 -14.39 13.42 -7.75
C ASN A 203 -13.65 13.53 -9.09
N PRO A 204 -13.06 14.69 -9.43
CA PRO A 204 -12.41 14.90 -10.72
C PRO A 204 -11.23 13.95 -10.96
N ASN A 205 -10.49 13.56 -9.92
CA ASN A 205 -9.38 12.62 -10.05
C ASN A 205 -9.89 11.21 -10.38
N VAL A 206 -11.02 10.80 -9.79
CA VAL A 206 -11.67 9.52 -10.09
C VAL A 206 -12.20 9.52 -11.51
N ALA A 207 -12.83 10.61 -11.94
CA ALA A 207 -13.33 10.78 -13.29
C ALA A 207 -12.20 10.67 -14.33
N GLU A 208 -11.08 11.36 -14.10
CA GLU A 208 -9.90 11.31 -14.96
C GLU A 208 -9.33 9.88 -15.05
N LEU A 209 -9.13 9.20 -13.91
CA LEU A 209 -8.61 7.83 -13.92
C LEU A 209 -9.55 6.84 -14.63
N LYS A 210 -10.87 7.03 -14.54
CA LYS A 210 -11.86 6.16 -15.20
C LYS A 210 -11.83 6.22 -16.73
N THR A 211 -11.22 7.25 -17.31
CA THR A 211 -10.96 7.31 -18.75
C THR A 211 -10.01 6.18 -19.19
N HIS A 212 -9.21 5.64 -18.27
CA HIS A 212 -8.32 4.51 -18.49
C HIS A 212 -8.95 3.21 -17.97
N ARG A 213 -9.31 2.29 -18.88
CA ARG A 213 -10.01 1.02 -18.56
C ARG A 213 -9.38 0.23 -17.41
N GLU A 214 -8.06 0.19 -17.35
CA GLU A 214 -7.26 -0.58 -16.38
C GLU A 214 -7.41 -0.09 -14.92
N TYR A 215 -7.97 1.11 -14.71
CA TYR A 215 -8.10 1.72 -13.39
C TYR A 215 -9.44 1.47 -12.70
N LYS A 216 -10.47 1.06 -13.45
CA LYS A 216 -11.80 0.83 -12.88
C LYS A 216 -11.75 -0.24 -11.78
N ASP A 217 -11.07 -1.34 -12.04
CA ASP A 217 -10.95 -2.45 -11.09
C ASP A 217 -10.13 -2.06 -9.87
N VAL A 218 -9.07 -1.27 -10.05
CA VAL A 218 -8.23 -0.77 -8.94
C VAL A 218 -9.04 0.12 -8.01
N LEU A 219 -9.83 1.05 -8.57
CA LEU A 219 -10.66 1.96 -7.78
C LEU A 219 -11.78 1.22 -7.02
N VAL A 220 -12.41 0.22 -7.64
CA VAL A 220 -13.42 -0.62 -7.00
C VAL A 220 -12.83 -1.45 -5.86
N ASN A 221 -11.68 -2.10 -6.09
CA ASN A 221 -11.02 -2.89 -5.06
C ASN A 221 -10.55 -2.03 -3.88
N LEU A 222 -10.08 -0.82 -4.15
CA LEU A 222 -9.71 0.15 -3.13
C LEU A 222 -10.93 0.62 -2.32
N LEU A 223 -12.05 0.88 -2.97
CA LEU A 223 -13.31 1.21 -2.30
C LEU A 223 -13.79 0.09 -1.37
N ILE A 224 -13.72 -1.16 -1.82
CA ILE A 224 -14.05 -2.35 -1.02
C ILE A 224 -13.12 -2.45 0.20
N ALA A 225 -11.81 -2.24 0.00
CA ALA A 225 -10.85 -2.28 1.09
C ALA A 225 -11.13 -1.20 2.15
N LEU A 226 -11.45 0.03 1.73
CA LEU A 226 -11.75 1.16 2.62
C LEU A 226 -13.04 0.95 3.42
N THR A 227 -14.09 0.48 2.76
CA THR A 227 -15.38 0.20 3.43
C THR A 227 -15.29 -1.00 4.39
N GLY A 228 -14.42 -1.97 4.09
CA GLY A 228 -14.16 -3.16 4.88
C GLY A 228 -13.32 -2.96 6.15
N VAL A 229 -12.70 -1.79 6.35
CA VAL A 229 -11.91 -1.47 7.56
C VAL A 229 -12.80 -1.63 8.81
N GLY A 230 -12.27 -2.24 9.86
CA GLY A 230 -12.97 -2.47 11.13
C GLY A 230 -13.91 -3.68 11.18
N LEU A 231 -14.21 -4.34 10.05
CA LEU A 231 -14.99 -5.60 10.06
C LEU A 231 -14.20 -6.79 10.63
N LEU A 232 -12.87 -6.76 10.51
CA LEU A 232 -11.99 -7.84 10.99
C LEU A 232 -11.82 -7.83 12.53
N ALA A 233 -11.85 -6.66 13.17
CA ALA A 233 -11.77 -6.54 14.62
C ALA A 233 -12.99 -7.16 15.33
N ILE A 234 -14.18 -7.04 14.71
CA ILE A 234 -15.44 -7.60 15.24
C ILE A 234 -15.43 -9.13 15.18
N ALA A 235 -14.86 -9.73 14.13
CA ALA A 235 -14.71 -11.18 14.03
C ALA A 235 -13.75 -11.74 15.09
N ALA A 236 -12.65 -11.04 15.39
CA ALA A 236 -11.71 -11.48 16.43
C ALA A 236 -12.30 -11.40 17.85
N MET A 237 -13.09 -10.37 18.14
CA MET A 237 -13.76 -10.20 19.45
C MET A 237 -14.97 -11.13 19.64
N SER A 238 -15.73 -11.42 18.58
CA SER A 238 -16.89 -12.34 18.64
C SER A 238 -16.49 -13.81 18.81
N VAL A 239 -15.34 -14.22 18.27
CA VAL A 239 -14.74 -15.54 18.54
C VAL A 239 -14.27 -15.66 19.99
N TYR A 240 -13.77 -14.58 20.59
CA TYR A 240 -13.32 -14.57 22.00
C TYR A 240 -14.49 -14.61 23.01
N ASN A 241 -15.66 -14.07 22.65
CA ASN A 241 -16.86 -14.08 23.50
C ASN A 241 -17.86 -15.22 23.17
N GLY A 242 -17.42 -16.26 22.43
CA GLY A 242 -18.20 -17.49 22.23
C GLY A 242 -19.51 -17.34 21.45
N ARG A 243 -19.74 -16.20 20.77
CA ARG A 243 -20.98 -15.94 20.03
C ARG A 243 -20.67 -15.76 18.54
N LEU A 244 -20.62 -16.88 17.82
CA LEU A 244 -20.67 -16.95 16.36
C LEU A 244 -22.05 -16.47 15.86
N THR A 245 -22.32 -15.16 15.93
CA THR A 245 -23.37 -14.58 15.10
C THR A 245 -22.77 -14.27 13.73
N MET A 246 -22.82 -15.25 12.83
CA MET A 246 -22.85 -14.94 11.40
C MET A 246 -24.04 -14.01 11.17
N PHE A 247 -23.72 -12.76 10.81
CA PHE A 247 -24.55 -11.76 10.15
C PHE A 247 -26.08 -11.92 10.34
N LYS A 248 -26.63 -11.28 11.38
CA LYS A 248 -28.00 -10.74 11.29
C LYS A 248 -27.89 -9.30 10.78
N THR A 249 -28.17 -9.10 9.50
CA THR A 249 -28.16 -7.83 8.75
C THR A 249 -29.34 -6.91 9.08
N ASN A 250 -29.67 -6.74 10.37
CA ASN A 250 -30.63 -5.71 10.81
C ASN A 250 -29.92 -4.53 11.49
N THR A 251 -28.75 -4.14 10.99
CA THR A 251 -28.02 -2.95 11.42
C THR A 251 -27.68 -2.10 10.20
N ASP A 252 -27.46 -0.80 10.40
CA ASP A 252 -27.10 0.21 9.39
C ASP A 252 -26.04 -0.28 8.36
N SER A 253 -25.12 -1.16 8.78
CA SER A 253 -24.14 -1.84 7.92
C SER A 253 -24.75 -2.71 6.80
N GLY A 254 -25.92 -3.31 7.02
CA GLY A 254 -26.66 -4.06 5.99
C GLY A 254 -27.16 -3.14 4.88
N SER A 255 -27.70 -1.97 5.24
CA SER A 255 -28.10 -0.95 4.27
C SER A 255 -26.93 -0.39 3.47
N LYS A 256 -25.71 -0.37 4.04
CA LYS A 256 -24.48 0.02 3.35
C LYS A 256 -23.98 -1.03 2.36
N ILE A 257 -24.23 -2.32 2.63
CA ILE A 257 -23.95 -3.41 1.68
C ILE A 257 -24.95 -3.37 0.52
N ASP A 258 -26.23 -3.11 0.80
CA ASP A 258 -27.23 -2.92 -0.24
C ASP A 258 -26.93 -1.66 -1.08
N ALA A 259 -26.50 -0.56 -0.46
CA ALA A 259 -26.03 0.62 -1.18
C ALA A 259 -24.77 0.35 -2.02
N LEU A 260 -23.84 -0.48 -1.54
CA LEU A 260 -22.68 -0.93 -2.32
C LEU A 260 -23.12 -1.81 -3.50
N LYS A 261 -24.13 -2.66 -3.32
CA LYS A 261 -24.72 -3.48 -4.37
C LYS A 261 -25.42 -2.61 -5.43
N ASP A 262 -26.19 -1.62 -5.01
CA ASP A 262 -26.86 -0.67 -5.91
C ASP A 262 -25.84 0.17 -6.71
N THR A 263 -24.75 0.58 -6.04
CA THR A 263 -23.63 1.30 -6.68
C THR A 263 -22.90 0.39 -7.68
N LEU A 264 -22.72 -0.89 -7.36
CA LEU A 264 -22.09 -1.88 -8.24
C LEU A 264 -22.96 -2.21 -9.46
N GLU A 265 -24.27 -2.35 -9.28
CA GLU A 265 -25.24 -2.59 -10.37
C GLU A 265 -25.36 -1.38 -11.30
N HIS A 266 -25.28 -0.16 -10.78
CA HIS A 266 -25.22 1.06 -11.60
C HIS A 266 -23.90 1.20 -12.39
N VAL A 267 -22.78 0.70 -11.85
CA VAL A 267 -21.49 0.68 -12.54
C VAL A 267 -21.45 -0.41 -13.63
N GLN A 268 -22.15 -1.52 -13.46
CA GLN A 268 -22.23 -2.57 -14.50
C GLN A 268 -23.17 -2.20 -15.65
N THR A 269 -24.28 -1.52 -15.36
CA THR A 269 -25.25 -1.11 -16.39
C THR A 269 -24.76 0.05 -17.28
N THR A 270 -23.87 0.91 -16.77
CA THR A 270 -23.27 2.00 -17.56
C THR A 270 -22.11 1.56 -18.47
N VAL A 271 -21.63 0.31 -18.36
CA VAL A 271 -20.54 -0.24 -19.19
C VAL A 271 -21.05 -1.04 -20.40
N ASN A 272 -22.37 -1.28 -20.50
CA ASN A 272 -23.01 -1.87 -21.67
C ASN A 272 -24.24 -1.05 -22.10
N PRO A 273 -24.08 0.04 -22.86
CA PRO A 273 -25.19 0.53 -23.67
C PRO A 273 -25.39 -0.43 -24.85
N LYS A 274 -26.65 -0.81 -25.11
CA LYS A 274 -27.06 -1.42 -26.39
C LYS A 274 -26.81 -0.47 -27.55
#